data_AF-A0A0G0G400-F1
#
_entry.id   AF-A0A0G0G400-F1
#
_cell.length_a   1.000
_cell.length_b   1.000
_cell.length_c   1.000
_cell.angle_alpha   90.00
_cell.angle_beta   90.00
_cell.angle_gamma   90.00
#
_symmetry.space_group_name_H-M   'P 1'
#
loop_
_entity.id
_entity.type
_entity.pdbx_description
1 polymer ?
#
loop_
_entity_poly.entity_id
_entity_poly.type
_entity_poly.pdbx_seq_one_letter_code
_entity_poly.pdbx_strand_id
1 'polypeptide(L)'
;MNTKDFYSIPEMAKILRISRIAVYKKVKNGQIKATKIGRNFAISKDELEVILGESLNPNQKRTIDEGVKKTVKEYGDVLQMLGNV
;
A
#
# COMPACT_ATOMS: atom_id res chain seq x y z
N MET A 1 -0.53 22.92 15.44
CA MET A 1 0.84 22.41 15.67
C MET A 1 0.90 20.91 15.37
N ASN A 2 1.40 20.54 14.19
CA ASN A 2 2.21 19.35 13.87
C ASN A 2 2.29 19.18 12.35
N THR A 3 3.00 20.09 11.70
CA THR A 3 3.33 20.07 10.27
C THR A 3 4.54 19.16 10.05
N LYS A 4 4.40 17.86 10.35
CA LYS A 4 5.28 16.88 9.73
C LYS A 4 4.72 16.63 8.34
N ASP A 5 5.02 17.56 7.43
CA ASP A 5 4.54 17.54 6.04
C ASP A 5 5.20 16.42 5.23
N PHE A 6 6.18 15.74 5.82
CA PHE A 6 6.97 14.69 5.20
C PHE A 6 7.09 13.44 6.06
N TYR A 7 6.92 12.29 5.42
CA TYR A 7 7.19 10.96 5.95
C TYR A 7 8.51 10.43 5.40
N SER A 8 9.27 9.76 6.26
CA SER A 8 10.39 8.94 5.81
C SER A 8 9.90 7.63 5.18
N ILE A 9 10.74 7.00 4.36
CA ILE A 9 10.48 5.64 3.83
C ILE A 9 10.03 4.63 4.90
N PRO A 10 10.71 4.50 6.07
CA PRO A 10 10.27 3.60 7.13
C PRO A 10 8.90 3.94 7.72
N GLU A 11 8.55 5.23 7.84
CA GLU A 11 7.23 5.65 8.33
C GLU A 11 6.14 5.35 7.30
N MET A 12 6.39 5.68 6.03
CA MET A 12 5.48 5.38 4.93
C MET A 12 5.22 3.88 4.80
N ALA A 13 6.26 3.05 4.99
CA ALA A 13 6.12 1.59 4.99
C ALA A 13 5.18 1.09 6.10
N LYS A 14 5.25 1.68 7.30
CA LYS A 14 4.35 1.33 8.41
C LYS A 14 2.91 1.71 8.11
N ILE A 15 2.68 2.89 7.54
CA ILE A 15 1.34 3.38 7.19
C ILE A 15 0.71 2.51 6.11
N LEU A 16 1.45 2.24 5.04
CA LEU A 16 0.98 1.41 3.92
C LEU A 16 0.99 -0.09 4.21
N ARG A 17 1.51 -0.53 5.37
CA ARG A 17 1.73 -1.93 5.75
C ARG A 17 2.46 -2.76 4.68
N ILE A 18 3.42 -2.15 4.00
CA ILE A 18 4.30 -2.81 3.02
C ILE A 18 5.76 -2.77 3.46
N SER A 19 6.62 -3.56 2.83
CA SER A 19 8.05 -3.55 3.16
C SER A 19 8.71 -2.21 2.79
N ARG A 20 9.72 -1.81 3.57
CA ARG A 20 10.57 -0.64 3.26
C ARG A 20 11.15 -0.69 1.84
N ILE A 21 11.49 -1.90 1.37
CA ILE A 21 12.02 -2.14 0.02
C ILE A 21 10.96 -1.84 -1.04
N ALA A 22 9.69 -2.19 -0.81
CA ALA A 22 8.61 -1.89 -1.72
C ALA A 22 8.37 -0.38 -1.84
N VAL A 23 8.36 0.35 -0.72
CA VAL A 23 8.29 1.83 -0.73
C VAL A 23 9.49 2.42 -1.49
N TYR A 24 10.71 1.95 -1.21
CA TYR A 24 11.91 2.44 -1.90
C TYR A 24 11.85 2.20 -3.41
N LYS A 25 11.42 1.01 -3.87
CA LYS A 25 11.22 0.72 -5.29
C LYS A 25 10.17 1.65 -5.92
N LYS A 26 9.04 1.88 -5.24
CA LYS A 26 7.99 2.78 -5.72
C LYS A 26 8.49 4.23 -5.86
N VAL A 27 9.25 4.71 -4.87
CA VAL A 27 9.91 6.03 -4.93
C VAL A 27 10.92 6.09 -6.08
N LYS A 28 11.78 5.08 -6.22
CA LYS A 28 12.79 5.00 -7.29
C LYS A 28 12.17 4.94 -8.68
N ASN A 29 11.03 4.26 -8.82
CA ASN A 29 10.28 4.14 -10.07
C ASN A 29 9.43 5.39 -10.39
N GLY A 30 9.45 6.43 -9.54
CA GLY A 30 8.65 7.64 -9.71
C GLY A 30 7.15 7.46 -9.45
N GLN A 31 6.74 6.32 -8.87
CA GLN A 31 5.34 6.06 -8.50
C GLN A 31 4.92 6.76 -7.21
N ILE A 32 5.90 7.15 -6.38
CA ILE A 32 5.69 7.94 -5.17
C ILE A 32 6.66 9.10 -5.27
N LYS A 33 6.15 10.33 -5.36
CA LYS A 33 6.98 11.53 -5.32
C LYS A 33 7.61 11.65 -3.94
N ALA A 34 8.94 11.62 -3.92
CA ALA A 34 9.72 11.85 -2.73
C ALA A 34 10.87 12.80 -3.06
N THR A 35 11.14 13.73 -2.17
CA THR A 35 12.30 14.62 -2.24
C THR A 35 13.47 13.94 -1.54
N LYS A 36 14.59 13.81 -2.25
CA LYS A 36 15.83 13.30 -1.65
C LYS A 36 16.47 14.42 -0.82
N ILE A 37 16.60 14.20 0.48
CA ILE A 37 17.25 15.11 1.42
C ILE A 37 18.48 14.40 1.98
N GLY A 38 19.64 14.69 1.40
CA GLY A 38 20.90 14.05 1.73
C GLY A 38 20.87 12.53 1.48
N ARG A 39 20.96 11.73 2.55
CA ARG A 39 20.90 10.26 2.52
C ARG A 39 19.48 9.69 2.66
N ASN A 40 18.51 10.54 2.99
CA ASN A 40 17.14 10.12 3.27
C ASN A 40 16.19 10.60 2.16
N PHE A 41 15.03 9.96 2.08
CA PHE A 41 13.92 10.39 1.23
C PHE A 41 12.78 10.89 2.11
N ALA A 42 12.23 12.03 1.75
CA ALA A 42 11.09 12.69 2.38
C ALA A 42 9.90 12.63 1.40
N ILE A 43 8.83 11.95 1.81
CA ILE A 43 7.61 11.76 1.01
C ILE A 43 6.55 12.69 1.56
N SER A 44 5.94 13.54 0.75
CA SER A 44 4.93 14.49 1.24
C SER A 44 3.66 13.77 1.73
N LYS A 45 2.96 14.38 2.68
CA LYS A 45 1.66 13.88 3.16
C LYS A 45 0.61 13.87 2.05
N ASP A 46 0.62 14.86 1.16
CA ASP A 46 -0.30 14.91 0.01
C ASP A 46 -0.17 13.67 -0.87
N GLU A 47 1.06 13.18 -1.05
CA GLU A 47 1.31 11.96 -1.83
C GLU A 47 0.71 10.72 -1.15
N LEU A 48 0.71 10.68 0.19
CA LEU A 48 0.04 9.61 0.93
C LEU A 48 -1.48 9.65 0.71
N GLU A 49 -2.09 10.84 0.71
CA GLU A 49 -3.52 11.00 0.45
C GLU A 49 -3.89 10.62 -0.98
N VAL A 50 -3.04 10.94 -1.96
CA VAL A 50 -3.18 10.48 -3.35
C VAL A 50 -3.10 8.95 -3.42
N ILE A 51 -2.11 8.32 -2.80
CA ILE A 51 -1.94 6.85 -2.83
C ILE A 51 -3.11 6.13 -2.13
N LEU A 52 -3.59 6.67 -1.01
CA LEU A 52 -4.75 6.13 -0.29
C LEU A 52 -6.07 6.40 -1.03
N GLY A 53 -6.18 7.52 -1.75
CA GLY A 53 -7.32 7.82 -2.62
C GLY A 53 -7.32 6.97 -3.90
N GLU A 54 -6.14 6.68 -4.44
CA GLU A 54 -5.90 5.79 -5.59
C GLU A 54 -5.84 4.30 -5.20
N SER A 55 -6.41 3.90 -4.05
CA SER A 55 -6.27 2.62 -3.33
C SER A 55 -6.32 1.29 -4.12
N LEU A 56 -6.44 1.26 -5.44
CA LEU A 56 -6.24 0.06 -6.24
C LEU A 56 -5.29 0.35 -7.40
N ASN A 57 -3.98 0.25 -7.13
CA ASN A 57 -3.03 -0.01 -8.22
C ASN A 57 -3.52 -1.29 -8.94
N PRO A 58 -3.84 -1.22 -10.26
CA PRO A 58 -4.53 -2.31 -10.96
C PRO A 58 -3.78 -3.65 -10.89
N ASN A 59 -2.46 -3.61 -10.68
CA ASN A 59 -1.65 -4.81 -10.50
C ASN A 59 -1.85 -5.48 -9.12
N GLN A 60 -2.04 -4.69 -8.05
CA GLN A 60 -2.30 -5.24 -6.72
C GLN A 60 -3.73 -5.79 -6.63
N LYS A 61 -4.69 -5.14 -7.31
CA LYS A 61 -6.06 -5.65 -7.44
C LYS A 61 -6.10 -7.04 -8.08
N ARG A 62 -5.32 -7.27 -9.15
CA ARG A 62 -5.28 -8.57 -9.84
C ARG A 62 -4.79 -9.71 -8.94
N THR A 63 -3.71 -9.49 -8.19
CA THR A 63 -3.20 -10.52 -7.27
C THR A 63 -4.18 -10.82 -6.14
N ILE A 64 -4.86 -9.79 -5.62
CA ILE A 64 -5.91 -9.95 -4.61
C ILE A 64 -7.11 -10.70 -5.20
N ASP A 65 -7.59 -10.29 -6.38
CA ASP A 65 -8.71 -10.93 -7.07
C ASP A 65 -8.43 -12.40 -7.39
N GLU A 66 -7.21 -12.74 -7.82
CA GLU A 66 -6.81 -14.13 -8.04
C GLU A 66 -6.79 -14.95 -6.75
N GLY A 67 -6.27 -14.37 -5.66
CA GLY A 67 -6.29 -14.99 -4.33
C GLY A 67 -7.71 -15.24 -3.84
N VAL A 68 -8.56 -14.21 -3.88
CA VAL A 68 -9.98 -14.27 -3.49
C VAL A 68 -10.72 -15.29 -4.35
N LYS A 69 -10.52 -15.27 -5.68
CA LYS A 69 -11.16 -16.21 -6.60
C LYS A 69 -10.77 -17.65 -6.31
N LYS A 70 -9.49 -17.91 -5.98
CA LYS A 70 -9.03 -19.25 -5.61
C LYS A 70 -9.65 -19.71 -4.28
N THR A 71 -9.65 -18.85 -3.26
CA THR A 71 -10.20 -19.17 -1.94
C THR A 71 -11.71 -19.38 -1.96
N VAL A 72 -12.47 -18.54 -2.69
CA VAL A 72 -13.91 -18.73 -2.88
C VAL A 72 -14.19 -20.01 -3.68
N LYS A 73 -13.35 -20.34 -4.67
CA LYS A 73 -13.50 -21.59 -5.44
C LYS A 73 -13.21 -22.84 -4.61
N GLU A 74 -12.21 -22.82 -3.74
CA GLU A 74 -11.81 -23.99 -2.93
C GLU A 74 -12.63 -24.14 -1.65
N TYR A 75 -13.08 -23.04 -1.04
CA TYR A 75 -13.68 -23.05 0.30
C TYR A 75 -15.02 -22.28 0.39
N GLY A 76 -15.66 -21.97 -0.74
CA GLY A 76 -16.88 -21.14 -0.80
C GLY A 76 -17.98 -21.59 0.17
N ASP A 77 -18.29 -22.89 0.18
CA ASP A 77 -19.33 -23.45 1.04
C ASP A 77 -19.00 -23.30 2.53
N VAL A 78 -17.73 -23.50 2.91
CA VAL A 78 -17.25 -23.34 4.29
C VAL A 78 -17.30 -21.87 4.71
N LEU A 79 -16.90 -20.96 3.83
CA LEU A 79 -16.96 -19.52 4.09
C LEU A 79 -18.41 -19.03 4.25
N GLN A 80 -19.34 -19.60 3.47
CA GLN A 80 -20.77 -19.29 3.56
C GLN A 80 -21.37 -19.80 4.88
N MET A 81 -20.94 -20.97 5.36
CA MET A 81 -21.34 -21.50 6.67
C MET A 81 -20.81 -20.64 7.83
N LEU A 82 -19.60 -20.12 7.72
CA LEU A 82 -19.00 -19.24 8.75
C LEU A 82 -19.61 -17.84 8.79
N GLY A 83 -20.18 -17.36 7.68
CA GLY A 83 -20.83 -16.05 7.60
C GLY A 83 -22.25 -16.01 8.19
N ASN A 84 -22.86 -17.19 8.40
CA ASN A 84 -24.20 -17.34 8.96
C ASN A 84 -24.19 -17.62 10.48
N VAL A 85 -23.07 -17.33 11.16
CA VAL A 85 -22.90 -17.50 12.62
C VAL A 85 -23.36 -16.26 13.37
#